data_AF-A0AA43U2T3-F1
#
_entry.id   AF-A0AA43U2T3-F1
#
_cell.length_a   1.000
_cell.length_b   1.000
_cell.length_c   1.000
_cell.angle_alpha   90.00
_cell.angle_beta   90.00
_cell.angle_gamma   90.00
#
_symmetry.space_group_name_H-M   'P 1'
#
loop_
_entity.id
_entity.type
_entity.pdbx_description
1 polymer ?
#
loop_
_entity_poly.entity_id
_entity_poly.type
_entity_poly.pdbx_seq_one_letter_code
_entity_poly.pdbx_strand_id
1 'polypeptide(L)'
;MKKDKKINEELLNENEEIKPKKNRKRIFTSILMYSGLITSIATISGISIFYSTNQTRNIKYIYDDKKDINVTKQTTPDNKTKTVFTLEKEILAKDFFDLEKQVKIKKQESNFGIHLLANYSFYKTGYNLDNFFNKNNSYAMDLDLNSTDKEIVQLQLHNSIDKFNEQTKHGITFKYFIQQLTSLKIALSYFFTKEDQTYFIESKKDVTGFEIKEFFFQVHKYFKDEIQNKEIVGQNFIFKAFATTNDGIIEKIKFVLELSFEM
;
A
#
# COMPACT_ATOMS: atom_id res chain seq x y z
N MET A 1 -33.86 -61.97 3.49
CA MET A 1 -34.22 -62.31 2.09
C MET A 1 -35.32 -61.34 1.63
N LYS A 2 -35.24 -60.91 0.36
CA LYS A 2 -35.87 -59.73 -0.26
C LYS A 2 -37.40 -59.75 -0.42
N LYS A 3 -37.94 -58.52 -0.65
CA LYS A 3 -39.07 -58.06 -1.50
C LYS A 3 -40.23 -57.47 -0.70
N ASP A 4 -40.45 -56.15 -0.68
CA ASP A 4 -40.85 -55.19 -1.73
C ASP A 4 -42.38 -54.92 -1.73
N LYS A 5 -42.71 -53.62 -1.61
CA LYS A 5 -43.87 -52.86 -2.11
C LYS A 5 -45.29 -53.38 -1.78
N LYS A 6 -46.08 -52.73 -0.90
CA LYS A 6 -46.79 -51.41 -0.99
C LYS A 6 -47.84 -51.36 -2.11
N ILE A 7 -49.00 -50.75 -1.78
CA ILE A 7 -50.20 -50.33 -2.57
C ILE A 7 -51.44 -51.02 -1.98
N ASN A 8 -52.57 -50.38 -1.65
CA ASN A 8 -53.05 -48.99 -1.60
C ASN A 8 -54.34 -49.01 -0.75
N GLU A 9 -54.58 -48.01 0.10
CA GLU A 9 -55.49 -46.87 -0.11
C GLU A 9 -56.99 -47.21 -0.19
N GLU A 10 -57.78 -46.35 0.44
CA GLU A 10 -59.24 -46.21 0.36
C GLU A 10 -60.10 -47.12 1.25
N LEU A 11 -60.18 -46.72 2.52
CA LEU A 11 -61.49 -46.50 3.15
C LEU A 11 -61.40 -45.21 3.97
N LEU A 12 -61.55 -44.13 3.21
CA LEU A 12 -61.88 -42.78 3.67
C LEU A 12 -63.21 -42.78 4.44
N ASN A 13 -63.25 -41.85 5.40
CA ASN A 13 -64.40 -41.11 5.91
C ASN A 13 -64.98 -41.58 7.26
N GLU A 14 -64.55 -40.89 8.31
CA GLU A 14 -65.48 -39.94 8.93
C GLU A 14 -64.75 -38.63 9.28
N ASN A 15 -65.18 -37.58 8.59
CA ASN A 15 -64.70 -36.22 8.69
C ASN A 15 -65.37 -35.53 9.87
N GLU A 16 -64.60 -35.04 10.83
CA GLU A 16 -64.88 -33.73 11.42
C GLU A 16 -63.87 -32.73 10.86
N GLU A 17 -64.25 -32.09 9.75
CA GLU A 17 -63.53 -30.94 9.21
C GLU A 17 -63.69 -29.74 10.17
N ILE A 18 -62.69 -29.49 11.01
CA ILE A 18 -62.49 -28.15 11.56
C ILE A 18 -61.91 -27.27 10.44
N LYS A 19 -62.78 -26.64 9.65
CA LYS A 19 -62.36 -25.67 8.63
C LYS A 19 -61.69 -24.47 9.31
N PRO A 20 -60.39 -24.18 9.07
CA PRO A 20 -59.83 -22.93 9.53
C PRO A 20 -60.43 -21.82 8.66
N LYS A 21 -61.23 -20.93 9.24
CA LYS A 21 -61.57 -19.65 8.59
C LYS A 21 -60.25 -18.93 8.32
N LYS A 22 -59.71 -19.08 7.10
CA LYS A 22 -58.50 -18.39 6.64
C LYS A 22 -58.77 -16.89 6.75
N ASN A 23 -58.30 -16.30 7.84
CA ASN A 23 -58.53 -14.90 8.16
C ASN A 23 -57.56 -14.07 7.32
N ARG A 24 -57.84 -13.95 6.00
CA ARG A 24 -56.99 -13.31 4.98
C ARG A 24 -56.51 -11.92 5.41
N LYS A 25 -57.35 -11.20 6.17
CA LYS A 25 -56.99 -9.91 6.78
C LYS A 25 -55.78 -10.04 7.71
N ARG A 26 -55.77 -10.99 8.65
CA ARG A 26 -54.64 -11.22 9.57
C ARG A 26 -53.37 -11.63 8.84
N ILE A 27 -53.48 -12.48 7.81
CA ILE A 27 -52.32 -12.87 6.98
C ILE A 27 -51.74 -11.65 6.27
N PHE A 28 -52.59 -10.79 5.69
CA PHE A 28 -52.17 -9.55 5.05
C PHE A 28 -51.54 -8.55 6.03
N THR A 29 -52.10 -8.39 7.24
CA THR A 29 -51.51 -7.55 8.28
C THR A 29 -50.14 -8.08 8.72
N SER A 30 -50.01 -9.40 8.89
CA SER A 30 -48.72 -10.01 9.23
C SER A 30 -47.69 -9.81 8.12
N ILE A 31 -48.07 -9.96 6.85
CA ILE A 31 -47.18 -9.70 5.71
C ILE A 31 -46.70 -8.24 5.72
N LEU A 32 -47.60 -7.27 5.95
CA LEU A 32 -47.25 -5.85 6.06
C LEU A 32 -46.31 -5.56 7.25
N MET A 33 -46.53 -6.20 8.39
CA MET A 33 -45.65 -6.03 9.56
C MET A 33 -44.26 -6.61 9.31
N TYR A 34 -44.17 -7.80 8.71
CA TYR A 34 -42.89 -8.41 8.37
C TYR A 34 -42.17 -7.67 7.25
N SER A 35 -42.88 -7.17 6.24
CA SER A 35 -42.27 -6.32 5.21
C SER A 35 -41.74 -5.03 5.82
N GLY A 36 -42.50 -4.38 6.72
CA GLY A 36 -42.04 -3.20 7.45
C GLY A 36 -40.75 -3.46 8.23
N LEU A 37 -40.70 -4.56 8.98
CA LEU A 37 -39.50 -4.97 9.74
C LEU A 37 -38.30 -5.25 8.82
N ILE A 38 -38.49 -6.02 7.75
CA ILE A 38 -37.41 -6.37 6.80
C ILE A 38 -36.91 -5.10 6.11
N THR A 39 -37.80 -4.22 5.66
CA THR A 39 -37.43 -2.94 5.05
C THR A 39 -36.67 -2.07 6.04
N SER A 40 -37.12 -1.94 7.31
CA SER A 40 -36.38 -1.17 8.32
C SER A 40 -34.98 -1.72 8.58
N ILE A 41 -34.82 -3.04 8.70
CA ILE A 41 -33.50 -3.68 8.89
C ILE A 41 -32.59 -3.40 7.68
N ALA A 42 -33.10 -3.62 6.46
CA ALA A 42 -32.33 -3.38 5.23
C ALA A 42 -31.96 -1.90 5.07
N THR A 43 -32.85 -0.98 5.46
CA THR A 43 -32.61 0.46 5.33
C THR A 43 -31.59 0.95 6.36
N ILE A 44 -31.66 0.49 7.61
CA ILE A 44 -30.68 0.82 8.66
C ILE A 44 -29.29 0.32 8.25
N SER A 45 -29.18 -0.95 7.83
CA SER A 45 -27.91 -1.50 7.35
C SER A 45 -27.41 -0.78 6.10
N GLY A 46 -28.29 -0.47 5.14
CA GLY A 46 -27.95 0.24 3.91
C GLY A 46 -27.45 1.66 4.16
N ILE A 47 -28.09 2.41 5.06
CA ILE A 47 -27.67 3.76 5.46
C ILE A 47 -26.32 3.70 6.19
N SER A 48 -26.13 2.78 7.14
CA SER A 48 -24.86 2.62 7.84
C SER A 48 -23.71 2.24 6.89
N ILE A 49 -23.95 1.33 5.94
CA ILE A 49 -22.98 0.97 4.90
C ILE A 49 -22.70 2.20 4.03
N PHE A 50 -23.72 2.90 3.53
CA PHE A 50 -23.55 4.06 2.65
C PHE A 50 -22.75 5.20 3.30
N TYR A 51 -23.06 5.56 4.55
CA TYR A 51 -22.30 6.58 5.28
C TYR A 51 -20.89 6.10 5.67
N SER A 52 -20.71 4.80 5.94
CA SER A 52 -19.39 4.22 6.17
C SER A 52 -18.54 4.17 4.90
N THR A 53 -19.13 3.89 3.73
CA THR A 53 -18.41 3.80 2.45
C THR A 53 -18.06 5.17 1.87
N ASN A 54 -18.86 6.21 2.17
CA ASN A 54 -18.58 7.57 1.68
C ASN A 54 -17.46 8.29 2.45
N GLN A 55 -16.87 7.66 3.47
CA GLN A 55 -15.75 8.20 4.26
C GLN A 55 -14.38 7.59 3.91
N THR A 56 -14.27 6.72 2.91
CA THR A 56 -12.95 6.39 2.37
C THR A 56 -12.46 7.57 1.54
N ARG A 57 -11.64 8.46 2.14
CA ARG A 57 -10.76 9.32 1.35
C ARG A 57 -10.11 8.42 0.30
N ASN A 58 -10.32 8.72 -0.98
CA ASN A 58 -9.67 7.96 -2.05
C ASN A 58 -8.18 8.30 -1.97
N ILE A 59 -7.44 7.56 -1.14
CA ILE A 59 -6.00 7.75 -0.99
C ILE A 59 -5.36 7.38 -2.32
N LYS A 60 -4.82 8.38 -3.01
CA LYS A 60 -4.07 8.22 -4.24
C LYS A 60 -2.59 8.33 -3.93
N TYR A 61 -1.84 7.39 -4.47
CA TYR A 61 -0.39 7.50 -4.61
C TYR A 61 -0.08 7.90 -6.04
N ILE A 62 1.02 8.63 -6.21
CA ILE A 62 1.69 8.73 -7.51
C ILE A 62 2.45 7.42 -7.70
N TYR A 63 2.31 6.77 -8.84
CA TYR A 63 2.92 5.46 -9.10
C TYR A 63 4.18 5.60 -9.94
N ASP A 64 5.10 4.65 -9.80
CA ASP A 64 6.15 4.41 -10.79
C ASP A 64 5.58 3.77 -12.06
N ASP A 65 6.26 3.98 -13.19
CA ASP A 65 5.89 3.41 -14.47
C ASP A 65 7.04 2.60 -15.07
N LYS A 66 6.72 1.69 -16.00
CA LYS A 66 7.73 0.87 -16.68
C LYS A 66 8.85 1.68 -17.35
N LYS A 67 8.52 2.88 -17.85
CA LYS A 67 9.48 3.78 -18.49
C LYS A 67 10.49 4.40 -17.53
N ASP A 68 10.19 4.43 -16.23
CA ASP A 68 11.05 4.98 -15.19
C ASP A 68 12.11 3.94 -14.76
N ILE A 69 12.01 2.71 -15.25
CA ILE A 69 12.80 1.55 -14.84
C ILE A 69 13.76 1.15 -15.95
N ASN A 70 15.04 1.03 -15.62
CA ASN A 70 16.07 0.52 -16.50
C ASN A 70 16.68 -0.77 -15.92
N VAL A 71 17.02 -1.70 -16.80
CA VAL A 71 17.67 -2.97 -16.45
C VAL A 71 18.90 -3.12 -17.32
N THR A 72 20.07 -3.16 -16.68
CA THR A 72 21.34 -3.35 -17.36
C THR A 72 22.02 -4.63 -16.90
N LYS A 73 22.72 -5.29 -17.82
CA LYS A 73 23.55 -6.47 -17.54
C LYS A 73 24.98 -6.13 -17.92
N GLN A 74 25.91 -6.41 -17.02
CA GLN A 74 27.34 -6.16 -17.20
C GLN A 74 28.10 -7.43 -16.85
N THR A 75 29.07 -7.80 -17.67
CA THR A 75 30.01 -8.85 -17.31
C THR A 75 31.03 -8.28 -16.34
N THR A 76 31.17 -8.90 -15.17
CA THR A 76 32.18 -8.51 -14.18
C THR A 76 33.55 -9.07 -14.58
N PRO A 77 34.66 -8.55 -14.03
CA PRO A 77 36.00 -9.08 -14.27
C PRO A 77 36.15 -10.58 -13.99
N ASP A 78 35.34 -11.12 -13.08
CA ASP A 78 35.33 -12.53 -12.67
C ASP A 78 34.42 -13.41 -13.55
N ASN A 79 34.04 -12.94 -14.75
CA ASN A 79 33.09 -13.62 -15.66
C ASN A 79 31.69 -13.87 -15.09
N LYS A 80 31.30 -13.18 -14.02
CA LYS A 80 29.91 -13.20 -13.52
C LYS A 80 29.06 -12.19 -14.27
N THR A 81 27.75 -12.37 -14.25
CA THR A 81 26.81 -11.40 -14.81
C THR A 81 26.23 -10.55 -13.69
N LYS A 82 26.63 -9.28 -13.62
CA LYS A 82 26.01 -8.29 -12.74
C LYS A 82 24.75 -7.74 -13.41
N THR A 83 23.61 -7.92 -12.76
CA THR A 83 22.35 -7.31 -13.17
C THR A 83 22.07 -6.11 -12.28
N VAL A 84 21.67 -4.98 -12.87
CA VAL A 84 21.32 -3.76 -12.16
C VAL A 84 19.95 -3.28 -12.63
N PHE A 85 19.00 -3.20 -11.70
CA PHE A 85 17.72 -2.54 -11.85
C PHE A 85 17.82 -1.15 -11.24
N THR A 86 17.47 -0.12 -12.02
CA THR A 86 17.35 1.24 -11.52
C THR A 86 15.96 1.78 -11.78
N LEU A 87 15.37 2.44 -10.80
CA LEU A 87 14.23 3.32 -10.94
C LEU A 87 14.71 4.75 -10.75
N GLU A 88 14.37 5.64 -11.67
CA GLU A 88 14.56 7.07 -11.51
C GLU A 88 13.27 7.79 -11.86
N LYS A 89 12.66 8.45 -10.87
CA LYS A 89 11.44 9.24 -11.08
C LYS A 89 11.55 10.59 -10.41
N GLU A 90 11.34 11.64 -11.19
CA GLU A 90 11.24 13.01 -10.70
C GLU A 90 9.77 13.42 -10.64
N ILE A 91 9.34 13.92 -9.48
CA ILE A 91 7.96 14.36 -9.26
C ILE A 91 7.99 15.81 -8.76
N LEU A 92 7.18 16.66 -9.39
CA LEU A 92 7.06 18.06 -9.00
C LEU A 92 6.36 18.17 -7.64
N ALA A 93 6.84 19.05 -6.78
CA ALA A 93 6.28 19.25 -5.44
C ALA A 93 4.81 19.66 -5.47
N LYS A 94 4.38 20.41 -6.50
CA LYS A 94 2.97 20.79 -6.74
C LYS A 94 2.01 19.61 -6.99
N ASP A 95 2.56 18.43 -7.25
CA ASP A 95 1.78 17.21 -7.41
C ASP A 95 1.54 16.51 -6.06
N PHE A 96 2.44 16.72 -5.09
CA PHE A 96 2.26 16.26 -3.70
C PHE A 96 1.53 17.27 -2.83
N PHE A 97 1.85 18.55 -2.97
CA PHE A 97 1.49 19.59 -1.99
C PHE A 97 0.69 20.72 -2.63
N ASP A 98 -0.19 21.33 -1.84
CA ASP A 98 -0.89 22.56 -2.21
C ASP A 98 0.01 23.77 -1.92
N LEU A 99 0.99 23.99 -2.81
CA LEU A 99 1.99 25.06 -2.65
C LEU A 99 1.37 26.47 -2.69
N GLU A 100 0.22 26.66 -3.34
CA GLU A 100 -0.43 27.98 -3.44
C GLU A 100 -0.95 28.49 -2.08
N LYS A 101 -1.35 27.57 -1.20
CA LYS A 101 -1.69 27.91 0.18
C LYS A 101 -0.49 28.35 1.02
N GLN A 102 0.74 28.11 0.55
CA GLN A 102 1.97 28.57 1.20
C GLN A 102 2.20 30.08 1.07
N VAL A 103 1.56 30.75 0.09
CA VAL A 103 1.78 32.18 -0.20
C VAL A 103 1.44 33.10 0.99
N LYS A 104 0.74 32.58 2.01
CA LYS A 104 0.49 33.29 3.29
C LYS A 104 1.67 33.28 4.28
N ILE A 105 2.74 32.53 4.00
CA ILE A 105 3.91 32.33 4.87
C ILE A 105 5.14 32.98 4.22
N LYS A 106 4.99 34.18 3.67
CA LYS A 106 6.02 34.83 2.85
C LYS A 106 7.22 35.42 3.63
N LYS A 107 7.40 35.06 4.90
CA LYS A 107 8.50 35.54 5.75
C LYS A 107 8.70 34.58 6.93
N GLN A 108 9.75 33.76 6.88
CA GLN A 108 10.76 33.69 7.94
C GLN A 108 11.91 32.75 7.59
N GLU A 109 13.10 33.08 8.11
CA GLU A 109 14.41 32.47 7.85
C GLU A 109 14.65 31.14 8.62
N SER A 110 13.63 30.54 9.23
CA SER A 110 13.82 29.48 10.21
C SER A 110 13.22 28.15 9.77
N ASN A 111 14.11 27.18 9.52
CA ASN A 111 13.93 25.73 9.52
C ASN A 111 12.69 25.18 8.79
N PHE A 112 12.87 24.79 7.55
CA PHE A 112 11.92 24.01 6.76
C PHE A 112 12.53 22.65 6.41
N GLY A 113 11.69 21.66 6.19
CA GLY A 113 12.14 20.31 5.99
C GLY A 113 11.06 19.38 5.48
N ILE A 114 11.43 18.11 5.29
CA ILE A 114 10.51 17.05 4.87
C ILE A 114 10.44 15.98 5.93
N HIS A 115 9.23 15.57 6.26
CA HIS A 115 8.95 14.30 6.92
C HIS A 115 8.62 13.25 5.86
N LEU A 116 9.25 12.09 5.96
CA LEU A 116 9.09 10.96 5.07
C LEU A 116 8.77 9.71 5.88
N LEU A 117 7.73 8.98 5.47
CA LEU A 117 7.37 7.69 6.03
C LEU A 117 7.46 6.61 4.94
N ALA A 118 8.37 5.66 5.11
CA ALA A 118 8.65 4.61 4.12
C ALA A 118 8.01 3.28 4.52
N ASN A 119 6.85 2.94 3.94
CA ASN A 119 6.09 1.74 4.26
C ASN A 119 6.27 0.64 3.19
N TYR A 120 6.88 -0.48 3.60
CA TYR A 120 7.04 -1.70 2.82
C TYR A 120 5.78 -2.56 2.93
N SER A 121 5.27 -3.02 1.79
CA SER A 121 4.19 -4.00 1.75
C SER A 121 4.73 -5.33 1.26
N PHE A 122 4.46 -6.40 2.00
CA PHE A 122 4.89 -7.75 1.62
C PHE A 122 3.70 -8.63 1.22
N TYR A 123 3.97 -9.68 0.42
CA TYR A 123 3.03 -10.79 0.32
C TYR A 123 2.88 -11.45 1.69
N LYS A 124 1.75 -12.12 1.92
CA LYS A 124 1.52 -12.81 3.19
C LYS A 124 2.55 -13.92 3.35
N THR A 125 3.44 -13.76 4.33
CA THR A 125 4.48 -14.75 4.66
C THR A 125 4.21 -15.38 6.03
N GLY A 126 4.96 -16.43 6.37
CA GLY A 126 5.04 -16.94 7.75
C GLY A 126 5.93 -16.08 8.67
N TYR A 127 6.53 -15.02 8.13
CA TYR A 127 7.45 -14.13 8.82
C TYR A 127 6.78 -12.79 9.16
N ASN A 128 7.26 -12.13 10.22
CA ASN A 128 6.74 -10.83 10.65
C ASN A 128 7.40 -9.66 9.91
N LEU A 129 7.51 -9.75 8.58
CA LEU A 129 8.22 -8.75 7.76
C LEU A 129 7.57 -7.38 7.85
N ASP A 130 6.25 -7.29 7.71
CA ASP A 130 5.53 -6.01 7.77
C ASP A 130 5.85 -5.25 9.06
N ASN A 131 5.74 -5.90 10.23
CA ASN A 131 6.00 -5.21 11.48
C ASN A 131 7.49 -4.88 11.68
N PHE A 132 8.42 -5.72 11.21
CA PHE A 132 9.84 -5.45 11.39
C PHE A 132 10.30 -4.28 10.51
N PHE A 133 10.03 -4.35 9.21
CA PHE A 133 10.53 -3.38 8.24
C PHE A 133 9.79 -2.04 8.30
N ASN A 134 8.56 -2.02 8.82
CA ASN A 134 7.80 -0.79 9.03
C ASN A 134 7.91 -0.20 10.43
N LYS A 135 8.72 -0.79 11.32
CA LYS A 135 8.96 -0.22 12.65
C LYS A 135 9.94 0.95 12.54
N ASN A 136 9.55 2.11 13.07
CA ASN A 136 10.39 3.31 13.13
C ASN A 136 10.95 3.75 11.76
N ASN A 137 10.13 3.64 10.71
CA ASN A 137 10.45 3.99 9.32
C ASN A 137 10.09 5.44 8.95
N SER A 138 10.16 6.34 9.94
CA SER A 138 9.89 7.77 9.79
C SER A 138 11.20 8.54 9.84
N TYR A 139 11.37 9.46 8.89
CA TYR A 139 12.57 10.25 8.71
C TYR A 139 12.18 11.72 8.63
N ALA A 140 12.98 12.58 9.24
CA ALA A 140 12.82 14.03 9.16
C ALA A 140 14.17 14.61 8.73
N MET A 141 14.15 15.52 7.77
CA MET A 141 15.36 16.17 7.27
C MET A 141 15.09 17.65 7.02
N ASP A 142 15.97 18.50 7.53
CA ASP A 142 15.98 19.93 7.23
C ASP A 142 16.53 20.16 5.82
N LEU A 143 15.96 21.14 5.13
CA LEU A 143 16.32 21.50 3.78
C LEU A 143 17.12 22.81 3.75
N ASP A 144 17.98 22.92 2.74
CA ASP A 144 18.75 24.14 2.50
C ASP A 144 17.87 25.15 1.71
N LEU A 145 18.14 26.45 1.86
CA LEU A 145 17.37 27.52 1.19
C LEU A 145 17.33 27.33 -0.33
N ASN A 146 18.49 27.04 -0.91
CA ASN A 146 18.64 26.79 -2.33
C ASN A 146 19.47 25.52 -2.50
N SER A 147 18.89 24.50 -3.13
CA SER A 147 19.58 23.25 -3.41
C SER A 147 19.00 22.59 -4.65
N THR A 148 19.84 21.96 -5.46
CA THR A 148 19.39 21.23 -6.65
C THR A 148 19.15 19.76 -6.39
N ASP A 149 19.90 19.13 -5.46
CA ASP A 149 19.85 17.69 -5.20
C ASP A 149 20.22 17.37 -3.73
N LYS A 150 19.55 18.00 -2.76
CA LYS A 150 19.77 17.66 -1.34
C LYS A 150 19.27 16.25 -1.08
N GLU A 151 20.15 15.32 -0.69
CA GLU A 151 19.72 13.99 -0.24
C GLU A 151 18.87 14.13 1.03
N ILE A 152 17.61 13.69 0.97
CA ILE A 152 16.67 13.76 2.09
C ILE A 152 16.44 12.42 2.77
N VAL A 153 16.75 11.32 2.08
CA VAL A 153 16.66 9.96 2.63
C VAL A 153 17.61 9.04 1.88
N GLN A 154 18.24 8.14 2.62
CA GLN A 154 18.95 6.98 2.08
C GLN A 154 18.59 5.75 2.92
N LEU A 155 17.92 4.78 2.29
CA LEU A 155 17.56 3.51 2.92
C LEU A 155 18.43 2.42 2.31
N GLN A 156 19.33 1.87 3.13
CA GLN A 156 20.10 0.68 2.76
C GLN A 156 19.31 -0.57 3.15
N LEU A 157 18.57 -1.09 2.19
CA LEU A 157 17.58 -2.14 2.41
C LEU A 157 18.21 -3.51 2.64
N HIS A 158 19.40 -3.75 2.10
CA HIS A 158 20.14 -4.99 2.32
C HIS A 158 20.52 -5.18 3.80
N ASN A 159 21.02 -4.12 4.47
CA ASN A 159 21.39 -4.16 5.90
C ASN A 159 20.22 -4.48 6.83
N SER A 160 18.99 -4.16 6.41
CA SER A 160 17.79 -4.46 7.19
C SER A 160 17.47 -5.96 7.24
N ILE A 161 17.92 -6.73 6.24
CA ILE A 161 17.72 -8.18 6.20
C ILE A 161 18.64 -8.87 7.21
N ASP A 162 19.89 -8.44 7.31
CA ASP A 162 20.83 -9.01 8.29
C ASP A 162 20.32 -8.79 9.71
N LYS A 163 19.86 -7.57 10.02
CA LYS A 163 19.22 -7.25 11.31
C LYS A 163 17.95 -8.05 11.58
N PHE A 164 17.18 -8.36 10.54
CA PHE A 164 15.99 -9.22 10.67
C PHE A 164 16.40 -10.66 10.99
N ASN A 165 17.42 -11.17 10.31
CA ASN A 165 17.94 -12.51 10.50
C ASN A 165 18.55 -12.72 11.89
N GLU A 166 19.19 -11.70 12.47
CA GLU A 166 19.68 -11.73 13.86
C GLU A 166 18.55 -11.91 14.89
N GLN A 167 17.32 -11.45 14.58
CA GLN A 167 16.16 -11.50 15.48
C GLN A 167 15.25 -12.71 15.25
N THR A 168 15.58 -13.58 14.29
CA THR A 168 14.73 -14.71 13.91
C THR A 168 15.49 -16.04 13.96
N LYS A 169 14.81 -17.12 14.38
CA LYS A 169 15.43 -18.46 14.45
C LYS A 169 15.75 -19.03 13.06
N HIS A 170 14.97 -18.64 12.06
CA HIS A 170 15.12 -19.08 10.68
C HIS A 170 15.29 -17.85 9.81
N GLY A 171 16.54 -17.48 9.53
CA GLY A 171 16.84 -16.35 8.65
C GLY A 171 16.26 -16.55 7.25
N ILE A 172 16.04 -15.43 6.55
CA ILE A 172 15.63 -15.39 5.16
C ILE A 172 16.79 -14.96 4.28
N THR A 173 16.78 -15.43 3.03
CA THR A 173 17.74 -14.98 2.02
C THR A 173 17.29 -13.66 1.39
N PHE A 174 18.24 -12.90 0.83
CA PHE A 174 17.94 -11.71 0.03
C PHE A 174 16.97 -12.02 -1.13
N LYS A 175 17.19 -13.14 -1.82
CA LYS A 175 16.31 -13.62 -2.90
C LYS A 175 14.87 -13.79 -2.42
N TYR A 176 14.69 -14.44 -1.27
CA TYR A 176 13.37 -14.62 -0.68
C TYR A 176 12.75 -13.26 -0.32
N PHE A 177 13.49 -12.40 0.39
CA PHE A 177 13.02 -11.07 0.77
C PHE A 177 12.49 -10.25 -0.42
N ILE A 178 13.28 -10.12 -1.49
CA ILE A 178 12.90 -9.36 -2.69
C ILE A 178 11.65 -9.95 -3.34
N GLN A 179 11.52 -11.28 -3.41
CA GLN A 179 10.33 -11.94 -3.95
C GLN A 179 9.06 -11.69 -3.13
N GLN A 180 9.20 -11.40 -1.83
CA GLN A 180 8.07 -11.09 -0.96
C GLN A 180 7.72 -9.61 -0.94
N LEU A 181 8.64 -8.70 -1.28
CA LEU A 181 8.40 -7.26 -1.29
C LEU A 181 7.56 -6.84 -2.50
N THR A 182 6.35 -6.33 -2.25
CA THR A 182 5.36 -6.02 -3.30
C THR A 182 5.33 -4.55 -3.70
N SER A 183 5.52 -3.66 -2.73
CA SER A 183 5.57 -2.23 -2.96
C SER A 183 6.30 -1.50 -1.84
N LEU A 184 6.83 -0.32 -2.16
CA LEU A 184 7.34 0.65 -1.20
C LEU A 184 6.54 1.94 -1.34
N LYS A 185 5.77 2.29 -0.31
CA LYS A 185 4.97 3.52 -0.23
C LYS A 185 5.75 4.56 0.57
N ILE A 186 5.90 5.74 -0.01
CA ILE A 186 6.64 6.86 0.56
C ILE A 186 5.65 7.99 0.75
N ALA A 187 5.16 8.15 1.98
CA ALA A 187 4.33 9.30 2.34
C ALA A 187 5.22 10.48 2.72
N LEU A 188 4.83 11.68 2.32
CA LEU A 188 5.64 12.89 2.42
C LEU A 188 4.82 14.03 3.00
N SER A 189 5.43 14.77 3.91
CA SER A 189 4.90 16.03 4.43
C SER A 189 6.01 17.07 4.42
N TYR A 190 5.72 18.24 3.87
CA TYR A 190 6.64 19.38 3.91
C TYR A 190 6.27 20.27 5.11
N PHE A 191 7.25 20.66 5.92
CA PHE A 191 7.04 21.40 7.15
C PHE A 191 7.93 22.65 7.23
N PHE A 192 7.52 23.60 8.05
CA PHE A 192 8.33 24.75 8.46
C PHE A 192 8.12 25.05 9.94
N THR A 193 9.13 25.62 10.59
CA THR A 193 9.09 25.94 12.02
C THR A 193 9.15 27.44 12.24
N LYS A 194 8.19 27.95 13.01
CA LYS A 194 8.11 29.36 13.38
C LYS A 194 7.78 29.45 14.86
N GLU A 195 8.58 30.22 15.61
CA GLU A 195 8.31 30.50 17.04
C GLU A 195 8.06 29.21 17.84
N ASP A 196 8.93 28.21 17.65
CA ASP A 196 8.85 26.86 18.27
C ASP A 196 7.60 26.04 17.91
N GLN A 197 6.85 26.44 16.88
CA GLN A 197 5.71 25.69 16.34
C GLN A 197 6.02 25.17 14.95
N THR A 198 5.74 23.87 14.73
CA THR A 198 5.88 23.22 13.42
C THR A 198 4.54 23.24 12.68
N TYR A 199 4.59 23.75 11.46
CA TYR A 199 3.46 23.84 10.56
C TYR A 199 3.69 22.90 9.39
N PHE A 200 2.64 22.17 9.01
CA PHE A 200 2.67 21.26 7.88
C PHE A 200 1.90 21.85 6.71
N ILE A 201 2.46 21.68 5.53
CA ILE A 201 1.83 22.09 4.29
C ILE A 201 0.85 20.99 3.88
N GLU A 202 -0.36 21.42 3.56
CA GLU A 202 -1.41 20.50 3.12
C GLU A 202 -0.96 19.76 1.86
N SER A 203 -1.08 18.43 1.91
CA SER A 203 -1.00 17.62 0.71
C SER A 203 -2.15 18.01 -0.24
N LYS A 204 -1.90 17.89 -1.53
CA LYS A 204 -2.94 18.04 -2.55
C LYS A 204 -4.06 17.06 -2.24
N LYS A 205 -5.31 17.48 -2.47
CA LYS A 205 -6.49 16.67 -2.16
C LYS A 205 -6.33 15.25 -2.71
N ASP A 206 -6.56 14.27 -1.83
CA ASP A 206 -6.50 12.84 -2.13
C ASP A 206 -5.10 12.28 -2.46
N VAL A 207 -4.01 13.06 -2.42
CA VAL A 207 -2.64 12.55 -2.65
C VAL A 207 -1.93 12.32 -1.31
N THR A 208 -1.39 11.11 -1.10
CA THR A 208 -0.68 10.73 0.14
C THR A 208 0.82 10.57 -0.04
N GLY A 209 1.30 10.27 -1.26
CA GLY A 209 2.72 10.08 -1.49
C GLY A 209 3.04 9.37 -2.81
N PHE A 210 4.22 8.76 -2.86
CA PHE A 210 4.74 8.00 -3.99
C PHE A 210 4.73 6.51 -3.67
N GLU A 211 4.20 5.66 -4.56
CA GLU A 211 4.19 4.21 -4.42
C GLU A 211 5.02 3.58 -5.54
N ILE A 212 6.08 2.89 -5.14
CA ILE A 212 6.93 2.08 -6.03
C ILE A 212 6.35 0.68 -6.03
N LYS A 213 5.82 0.24 -7.17
CA LYS A 213 5.16 -1.05 -7.36
C LYS A 213 5.56 -1.70 -8.69
N GLU A 214 5.61 -0.95 -9.78
CA GLU A 214 5.97 -1.48 -11.09
C GLU A 214 7.43 -1.98 -11.11
N PHE A 215 8.32 -1.33 -10.39
CA PHE A 215 9.71 -1.77 -10.19
C PHE A 215 9.75 -3.19 -9.60
N PHE A 216 9.03 -3.42 -8.50
CA PHE A 216 8.98 -4.73 -7.86
C PHE A 216 8.33 -5.78 -8.77
N PHE A 217 7.30 -5.41 -9.53
CA PHE A 217 6.71 -6.30 -10.53
C PHE A 217 7.73 -6.74 -11.59
N GLN A 218 8.52 -5.81 -12.14
CA GLN A 218 9.57 -6.14 -13.12
C GLN A 218 10.68 -7.02 -12.52
N VAL A 219 11.09 -6.72 -11.28
CA VAL A 219 12.06 -7.54 -10.53
C VAL A 219 11.53 -8.96 -10.31
N HIS A 220 10.28 -9.11 -9.86
CA HIS A 220 9.67 -10.43 -9.65
C HIS A 220 9.58 -11.23 -10.94
N LYS A 221 9.19 -10.58 -12.04
CA LYS A 221 9.18 -11.20 -13.36
C LYS A 221 10.56 -11.71 -13.75
N TYR A 222 11.60 -10.89 -13.60
CA TYR A 222 12.97 -11.30 -13.90
C TYR A 222 13.46 -12.46 -13.01
N PHE A 223 13.16 -12.42 -11.71
CA PHE A 223 13.55 -13.49 -10.79
C PHE A 223 12.88 -14.83 -11.15
N LYS A 224 11.63 -14.78 -11.63
CA LYS A 224 10.90 -15.95 -12.09
C LYS A 224 11.47 -16.49 -13.40
N ASP A 225 11.76 -15.61 -14.36
CA ASP A 225 12.12 -16.00 -15.72
C ASP A 225 13.63 -16.36 -15.85
N GLU A 226 14.53 -15.69 -15.12
CA GLU A 226 15.99 -15.80 -15.34
C GLU A 226 16.80 -16.37 -14.15
N ILE A 227 16.29 -16.28 -12.92
CA ILE A 227 17.04 -16.59 -11.68
C ILE A 227 16.48 -17.80 -10.93
N GLN A 228 15.38 -18.44 -11.36
CA GLN A 228 14.64 -19.40 -10.53
C GLN A 228 15.52 -20.38 -9.73
N ASN A 229 16.50 -21.02 -10.39
CA ASN A 229 17.41 -21.99 -9.77
C ASN A 229 18.87 -21.50 -9.63
N LYS A 230 19.14 -20.22 -9.86
CA LYS A 230 20.47 -19.64 -9.72
C LYS A 230 20.67 -19.06 -8.32
N GLU A 231 21.88 -19.22 -7.81
CA GLU A 231 22.37 -18.46 -6.67
C GLU A 231 22.63 -17.01 -7.10
N ILE A 232 22.44 -16.08 -6.16
CA ILE A 232 22.76 -14.67 -6.37
C ILE A 232 23.71 -14.23 -5.26
N VAL A 233 24.72 -13.43 -5.61
CA VAL A 233 25.72 -12.90 -4.67
C VAL A 233 25.94 -11.40 -4.90
N GLY A 234 26.68 -10.75 -4.01
CA GLY A 234 27.04 -9.34 -4.16
C GLY A 234 25.82 -8.41 -4.24
N GLN A 235 24.78 -8.68 -3.44
CA GLN A 235 23.52 -7.96 -3.58
C GLN A 235 23.64 -6.57 -2.97
N ASN A 236 23.18 -5.55 -3.70
CA ASN A 236 23.02 -4.18 -3.21
C ASN A 236 21.57 -3.76 -3.41
N PHE A 237 20.98 -3.14 -2.39
CA PHE A 237 19.64 -2.59 -2.49
C PHE A 237 19.56 -1.28 -1.71
N ILE A 238 19.40 -0.18 -2.45
CA ILE A 238 19.43 1.18 -1.91
C ILE A 238 18.30 1.99 -2.51
N PHE A 239 17.53 2.64 -1.65
CA PHE A 239 16.60 3.69 -2.02
C PHE A 239 17.16 5.04 -1.59
N LYS A 240 17.07 6.05 -2.45
CA LYS A 240 17.42 7.43 -2.17
C LYS A 240 16.31 8.35 -2.64
N ALA A 241 16.14 9.47 -1.94
CA ALA A 241 15.38 10.59 -2.49
C ALA A 241 16.16 11.90 -2.30
N PHE A 242 16.00 12.79 -3.28
CA PHE A 242 16.66 14.08 -3.36
C PHE A 242 15.62 15.18 -3.55
N ALA A 243 15.76 16.28 -2.84
CA ALA A 243 14.89 17.44 -2.97
C ALA A 243 15.63 18.59 -3.67
N THR A 244 14.91 19.27 -4.55
CA THR A 244 15.29 20.57 -5.09
C THR A 244 14.49 21.65 -4.36
N THR A 245 15.18 22.66 -3.84
CA THR A 245 14.59 23.80 -3.13
C THR A 245 15.06 25.12 -3.72
N ASN A 246 14.17 26.09 -3.71
CA ASN A 246 14.42 27.45 -4.17
C ASN A 246 13.72 28.43 -3.22
N ASP A 247 14.49 29.35 -2.63
CA ASP A 247 14.03 30.27 -1.58
C ASP A 247 13.23 29.56 -0.45
N GLY A 248 13.71 28.38 -0.06
CA GLY A 248 13.12 27.52 0.95
C GLY A 248 11.89 26.74 0.50
N ILE A 249 11.36 26.98 -0.70
CA ILE A 249 10.22 26.24 -1.25
C ILE A 249 10.73 25.01 -1.99
N ILE A 250 10.13 23.86 -1.68
CA ILE A 250 10.40 22.62 -2.43
C ILE A 250 9.77 22.68 -3.82
N GLU A 251 10.58 22.48 -4.86
CA GLU A 251 10.13 22.51 -6.26
C GLU A 251 9.84 21.10 -6.79
N LYS A 252 10.69 20.13 -6.44
CA LYS A 252 10.59 18.75 -6.92
C LYS A 252 11.35 17.78 -6.01
N ILE A 253 10.97 16.52 -6.11
CA ILE A 253 11.64 15.40 -5.44
C ILE A 253 11.98 14.34 -6.48
N LYS A 254 13.26 13.95 -6.51
CA LYS A 254 13.78 12.85 -7.32
C LYS A 254 13.91 11.59 -6.45
N PHE A 255 13.30 10.51 -6.88
CA PHE A 255 13.37 9.19 -6.25
C PHE A 255 14.27 8.28 -7.08
N VAL A 256 15.24 7.64 -6.42
CA VAL A 256 16.18 6.70 -7.04
C VAL A 256 16.14 5.39 -6.26
N LEU A 257 15.83 4.29 -6.92
CA LEU A 257 15.92 2.95 -6.34
C LEU A 257 16.89 2.12 -7.18
N GLU A 258 17.89 1.53 -6.54
CA GLU A 258 18.84 0.64 -7.20
C GLU A 258 18.83 -0.72 -6.52
N LEU A 259 18.62 -1.77 -7.31
CA LEU A 259 18.82 -3.16 -6.94
C LEU A 259 19.88 -3.76 -7.86
N SER A 260 20.97 -4.28 -7.32
CA SER A 260 21.94 -5.06 -8.08
C SER A 260 22.34 -6.35 -7.41
N PHE A 261 22.76 -7.32 -8.21
CA PHE A 261 23.24 -8.63 -7.78
C PHE A 261 24.03 -9.28 -8.92
N GLU A 262 24.86 -10.25 -8.56
CA GLU A 262 25.67 -11.05 -9.47
C GLU A 262 25.15 -12.49 -9.54
N MET A 263 25.29 -13.10 -10.72
CA MET A 263 25.03 -14.50 -11.02
C MET A 263 26.25 -15.15 -11.66
#